data_AF-A0A1G7KWV3-F1
#
_entry.id   AF-A0A1G7KWV3-F1
#
_cell.length_a   1.000
_cell.length_b   1.000
_cell.length_c   1.000
_cell.angle_alpha   90.00
_cell.angle_beta   90.00
_cell.angle_gamma   90.00
#
_symmetry.space_group_name_H-M   'P 1'
#
loop_
_entity.id
_entity.type
_entity.pdbx_description
1 polymer ?
#
loop_
_entity_poly.entity_id
_entity_poly.type
_entity_poly.pdbx_seq_one_letter_code
_entity_poly.pdbx_strand_id
1 'polypeptide(L)'
;MKIRDIAGVLGLLLMTLTVSAQVVSKDSINMLKDQKQVIEVSKRLNDRKLELAKLENQVAQKTDDVASTAEKARKSADENKKAAEKLGDNPQDKKDARRASKSAGSAHRDAKRARRAQQNLEKLSKNIESLKKKIADDESKLASLQSSGSGK
;
A
#
# COMPACT_ATOMS: atom_id res chain seq x y z
N MET A 1 31.14 66.83 30.17
CA MET A 1 29.73 66.64 29.77
C MET A 1 28.97 66.14 30.97
N LYS A 2 27.93 66.86 31.37
CA LYS A 2 27.21 66.62 32.62
C LYS A 2 26.36 65.35 32.44
N ILE A 3 26.09 64.62 33.52
CA ILE A 3 25.24 63.41 33.52
C ILE A 3 23.87 63.69 32.86
N ARG A 4 23.42 64.95 32.83
CA ARG A 4 22.23 65.44 32.10
C ARG A 4 22.32 65.32 30.58
N ASP A 5 23.52 65.40 30.00
CA ASP A 5 23.73 65.32 28.55
C ASP A 5 23.74 63.86 28.06
N ILE A 6 24.21 62.93 28.91
CA ILE A 6 24.22 61.49 28.64
C ILE A 6 22.80 60.90 28.71
N ALA A 7 21.97 61.40 29.64
CA ALA A 7 20.57 60.98 29.75
C ALA A 7 19.74 61.35 28.51
N GLY A 8 20.05 62.47 27.85
CA GLY A 8 19.37 62.89 26.61
C GLY A 8 19.70 62.00 25.40
N VAL A 9 20.94 61.51 25.31
CA VAL A 9 21.37 60.61 24.22
C VAL A 9 20.86 59.18 24.42
N LEU A 10 20.78 58.70 25.67
CA LEU A 10 20.15 57.40 25.98
C LEU A 10 18.63 57.38 25.73
N GLY A 11 17.95 58.51 25.98
CA GLY A 11 16.51 58.65 25.69
C GLY A 11 16.19 58.64 24.19
N LEU A 12 17.08 59.19 23.35
CA LEU A 12 16.90 59.21 21.90
C LEU A 12 17.16 57.83 21.25
N LEU A 13 18.01 57.00 21.86
CA LEU A 13 18.34 55.65 21.37
C LEU A 13 17.23 54.61 21.63
N LEU A 14 16.30 54.91 22.56
CA LEU A 14 15.18 54.03 22.89
C LEU A 14 13.97 54.18 21.96
N MET A 15 13.92 55.23 21.14
CA MET A 15 12.86 55.47 20.15
C MET A 15 13.04 54.68 18.85
N THR A 16 14.21 54.08 18.60
CA THR A 16 14.46 53.22 17.43
C THR A 16 14.09 51.76 17.67
N LEU A 17 13.59 51.42 18.86
CA LEU A 17 13.03 50.11 19.19
C LEU A 17 11.51 50.08 18.99
N THR A 18 10.98 50.76 17.96
CA THR A 18 9.63 50.49 17.47
C THR A 18 9.62 49.08 16.90
N VAL A 19 9.42 48.12 17.82
CA VAL A 19 8.55 46.97 17.72
C VAL A 19 8.17 46.72 16.26
N SER A 20 9.01 45.96 15.57
CA SER A 20 8.53 45.07 14.52
C SER A 20 7.61 44.08 15.22
N ALA A 21 6.39 44.51 15.58
CA ALA A 21 5.26 43.61 15.70
C ALA A 21 5.15 43.03 14.30
N GLN A 22 5.86 41.92 14.08
CA GLN A 22 5.68 41.08 12.93
C GLN A 22 4.23 40.65 13.04
N VAL A 23 3.35 41.45 12.45
CA VAL A 23 1.96 41.12 12.25
C VAL A 23 2.02 39.81 11.51
N VAL A 24 1.80 38.73 12.25
CA VAL A 24 1.55 37.42 11.70
C VAL A 24 0.27 37.61 10.92
N SER A 25 0.39 37.97 9.65
CA SER A 25 -0.75 38.20 8.79
C SER A 25 -1.51 36.88 8.73
N LYS A 26 -2.84 36.95 8.62
CA LYS A 26 -3.65 35.76 8.39
C LYS A 26 -3.14 34.98 7.17
N ASP A 27 -2.54 35.68 6.21
CA ASP A 27 -1.90 35.08 5.03
C ASP A 27 -0.67 34.23 5.38
N SER A 28 0.20 34.68 6.29
CA SER A 28 1.35 33.86 6.74
C SER A 28 0.90 32.57 7.45
N ILE A 29 -0.17 32.62 8.24
CA ILE A 29 -0.73 31.42 8.91
C ILE A 29 -1.39 30.48 7.89
N ASN A 30 -2.10 31.02 6.91
CA ASN A 30 -2.73 30.22 5.86
C ASN A 30 -1.68 29.55 4.97
N MET A 31 -0.61 30.26 4.59
CA MET A 31 0.52 29.70 3.85
C MET A 31 1.19 28.56 4.61
N LEU A 32 1.43 28.71 5.92
CA LEU A 32 1.99 27.64 6.76
C LEU A 32 1.06 26.42 6.84
N LYS A 33 -0.26 26.62 6.87
CA LYS A 33 -1.25 25.53 6.82
C LYS A 33 -1.23 24.81 5.48
N ASP A 34 -1.11 25.53 4.37
CA ASP A 34 -1.03 24.95 3.02
C ASP A 34 0.26 24.16 2.84
N GLN A 35 1.40 24.70 3.30
CA GLN A 35 2.67 23.98 3.33
C GLN A 35 2.59 22.71 4.16
N LYS A 36 1.95 22.75 5.34
CA LYS A 36 1.70 21.56 6.15
C LYS A 36 0.87 20.52 5.40
N GLN A 37 -0.20 20.92 4.72
CA GLN A 37 -1.03 20.02 3.93
C GLN A 37 -0.27 19.39 2.76
N VAL A 38 0.56 20.17 2.06
CA VAL A 38 1.43 19.67 0.98
C VAL A 38 2.42 18.63 1.51
N ILE A 39 3.03 18.87 2.67
CA ILE A 39 3.95 17.92 3.30
C ILE A 39 3.22 16.63 3.70
N GLU A 40 2.02 16.75 4.31
CA GLU A 40 1.22 15.57 4.70
C GLU A 40 0.78 14.72 3.50
N VAL A 41 0.35 15.35 2.40
CA VAL A 41 -0.01 14.64 1.17
C VAL A 41 1.22 14.01 0.53
N SER A 42 2.35 14.72 0.48
CA SER A 42 3.60 14.19 -0.08
C SER A 42 4.16 13.00 0.71
N LYS A 43 4.07 13.06 2.05
CA LYS A 43 4.45 11.93 2.91
C LYS A 43 3.57 10.70 2.63
N ARG A 44 2.25 10.89 2.61
CA ARG A 44 1.29 9.83 2.31
C ARG A 44 1.51 9.22 0.93
N LEU A 45 1.81 10.05 -0.07
CA LEU A 45 2.16 9.62 -1.41
C LEU A 45 3.39 8.72 -1.40
N ASN A 46 4.45 9.13 -0.69
CA ASN A 46 5.68 8.33 -0.58
C ASN A 46 5.40 6.98 0.11
N ASP A 47 4.68 6.99 1.23
CA ASP A 47 4.29 5.79 1.96
C ASP A 47 3.49 4.81 1.06
N ARG A 48 2.54 5.33 0.27
CA ARG A 48 1.74 4.54 -0.67
C ARG A 48 2.57 4.00 -1.83
N LYS A 49 3.51 4.78 -2.38
CA LYS A 49 4.44 4.32 -3.44
C LYS A 49 5.36 3.22 -2.91
N LEU A 50 5.80 3.32 -1.67
CA LEU A 50 6.60 2.29 -1.01
C LEU A 50 5.76 1.01 -0.78
N GLU A 51 4.52 1.15 -0.33
CA GLU A 51 3.58 0.01 -0.20
C GLU A 51 3.30 -0.64 -1.55
N LEU A 52 3.10 0.15 -2.61
CA LEU A 52 2.92 -0.36 -3.97
C LEU A 52 4.11 -1.21 -4.40
N ALA A 53 5.34 -0.72 -4.24
CA ALA A 53 6.54 -1.47 -4.58
C ALA A 53 6.65 -2.78 -3.78
N LYS A 54 6.29 -2.77 -2.50
CA LYS A 54 6.24 -3.99 -1.67
C LYS A 54 5.24 -5.01 -2.21
N LEU A 55 4.04 -4.58 -2.61
CA LEU A 55 3.02 -5.46 -3.15
C LEU A 55 3.38 -5.98 -4.54
N GLU A 56 3.97 -5.13 -5.40
CA GLU A 56 4.45 -5.54 -6.72
C GLU A 56 5.55 -6.60 -6.62
N ASN A 57 6.46 -6.48 -5.64
CA ASN A 57 7.46 -7.52 -5.34
C ASN A 57 6.82 -8.85 -4.90
N GLN A 58 5.65 -8.84 -4.25
CA GLN A 58 4.94 -10.05 -3.86
C GLN A 58 4.22 -10.73 -5.03
N VAL A 59 4.00 -10.04 -6.16
CA VAL A 59 3.27 -10.59 -7.31
C VAL A 59 4.00 -11.80 -7.89
N ALA A 60 5.33 -11.71 -8.05
CA ALA A 60 6.13 -12.82 -8.56
C ALA A 60 5.96 -14.07 -7.68
N GLN A 61 6.17 -13.92 -6.37
CA GLN A 61 6.01 -15.03 -5.42
C GLN A 61 4.60 -15.64 -5.45
N LYS A 62 3.55 -14.81 -5.50
CA LYS A 62 2.16 -15.30 -5.53
C LYS A 62 1.80 -15.96 -6.86
N THR A 63 2.39 -15.51 -7.96
CA THR A 63 2.23 -16.12 -9.28
C THR A 63 2.88 -17.50 -9.29
N ASP A 64 4.08 -17.63 -8.72
CA ASP A 64 4.76 -18.92 -8.57
C ASP A 64 3.99 -19.88 -7.66
N ASP A 65 3.45 -19.38 -6.55
CA ASP A 65 2.58 -20.16 -5.65
C ASP A 65 1.36 -20.72 -6.40
N VAL A 66 0.71 -19.90 -7.25
CA VAL A 66 -0.42 -20.32 -8.09
C VAL A 66 0.02 -21.40 -9.08
N ALA A 67 1.11 -21.18 -9.81
CA ALA A 67 1.62 -22.15 -10.77
C ALA A 67 1.95 -23.50 -10.11
N SER A 68 2.68 -23.47 -8.99
CA SER A 68 3.08 -24.68 -8.24
C SER A 68 1.87 -25.43 -7.68
N THR A 69 0.90 -24.71 -7.10
CA THR A 69 -0.29 -25.34 -6.54
C THR A 69 -1.23 -25.87 -7.61
N ALA A 70 -1.34 -25.20 -8.76
CA ALA A 70 -2.08 -25.67 -9.93
C ALA A 70 -1.47 -26.95 -10.51
N GLU A 71 -0.14 -27.01 -10.64
CA GLU A 71 0.56 -28.20 -11.12
C GLU A 71 0.32 -29.40 -10.19
N LYS A 72 0.44 -29.21 -8.87
CA LYS A 72 0.15 -30.24 -7.87
C LYS A 72 -1.30 -30.69 -7.94
N ALA A 73 -2.25 -29.75 -8.05
CA ALA A 73 -3.66 -30.09 -8.18
C ALA A 73 -3.93 -30.93 -9.43
N ARG A 74 -3.29 -30.61 -10.56
CA ARG A 74 -3.39 -31.40 -11.80
C ARG A 74 -2.85 -32.81 -11.59
N LYS A 75 -1.64 -32.96 -11.05
CA LYS A 75 -1.04 -34.28 -10.77
C LYS A 75 -1.93 -35.13 -9.86
N SER A 76 -2.40 -34.55 -8.75
CA SER A 76 -3.29 -35.26 -7.82
C SER A 76 -4.64 -35.63 -8.46
N ALA A 77 -5.18 -34.80 -9.36
CA ALA A 77 -6.38 -35.12 -10.11
C ALA A 77 -6.17 -36.27 -11.11
N ASP A 78 -5.03 -36.29 -11.81
CA ASP A 78 -4.67 -37.38 -12.74
C ASP A 78 -4.46 -38.71 -11.99
N GLU A 79 -3.82 -38.67 -10.82
CA GLU A 79 -3.69 -39.84 -9.95
C GLU A 79 -5.06 -40.35 -9.46
N ASN A 80 -5.96 -39.43 -9.09
CA ASN A 80 -7.30 -39.79 -8.66
C ASN A 80 -8.09 -40.44 -9.79
N LYS A 81 -7.98 -39.89 -11.01
CA LYS A 81 -8.58 -40.47 -12.20
C LYS A 81 -8.09 -41.91 -12.43
N LYS A 82 -6.77 -42.12 -12.43
CA LYS A 82 -6.17 -43.47 -12.58
C LYS A 82 -6.59 -44.44 -11.48
N ALA A 83 -6.70 -43.98 -10.24
CA ALA A 83 -7.15 -44.82 -9.12
C ALA A 83 -8.65 -45.16 -9.22
N ALA A 84 -9.46 -44.22 -9.69
CA ALA A 84 -10.88 -44.42 -9.93
C ALA A 84 -11.13 -45.38 -11.09
N GLU A 85 -10.37 -45.26 -12.18
CA GLU A 85 -10.41 -46.20 -13.32
C GLU A 85 -10.11 -47.63 -12.87
N LYS A 86 -9.02 -47.84 -12.10
CA LYS A 86 -8.68 -49.16 -11.55
C LYS A 86 -9.75 -49.74 -10.62
N LEU A 87 -10.38 -48.89 -9.80
CA LEU A 87 -11.51 -49.32 -8.98
C LEU A 87 -12.73 -49.66 -9.83
N GLY A 88 -12.94 -48.95 -10.96
CA GLY A 88 -13.99 -49.27 -11.92
C GLY A 88 -13.84 -50.65 -12.54
N ASP A 89 -12.60 -51.07 -12.82
CA ASP A 89 -12.29 -52.40 -13.35
C ASP A 89 -12.55 -53.53 -12.33
N ASN A 90 -12.31 -53.27 -11.04
CA ASN A 90 -12.62 -54.21 -9.96
C ASN A 90 -13.29 -53.52 -8.75
N PRO A 91 -14.61 -53.28 -8.81
CA PRO A 91 -15.33 -52.48 -7.82
C PRO A 91 -15.37 -53.08 -6.42
N GLN A 92 -15.17 -54.39 -6.30
CA GLN A 92 -15.19 -55.10 -5.01
C GLN A 92 -13.80 -55.17 -4.36
N ASP A 93 -12.73 -54.73 -5.03
CA ASP A 93 -11.39 -54.76 -4.46
C ASP A 93 -11.22 -53.68 -3.37
N LYS A 94 -11.03 -54.14 -2.14
CA LYS A 94 -10.88 -53.28 -0.96
C LYS A 94 -9.60 -52.42 -1.02
N LYS A 95 -8.52 -52.89 -1.67
CA LYS A 95 -7.26 -52.14 -1.74
C LYS A 95 -7.38 -50.98 -2.72
N ASP A 96 -7.98 -51.21 -3.88
CA ASP A 96 -8.21 -50.18 -4.89
C ASP A 96 -9.27 -49.17 -4.41
N ALA A 97 -10.30 -49.61 -3.68
CA ALA A 97 -11.25 -48.71 -3.04
C ALA A 97 -10.57 -47.75 -2.05
N ARG A 98 -9.65 -48.27 -1.22
CA ARG A 98 -8.85 -47.46 -0.29
C ARG A 98 -7.92 -46.50 -1.03
N ARG A 99 -7.29 -46.94 -2.12
CA ARG A 99 -6.38 -46.11 -2.93
C ARG A 99 -7.14 -44.97 -3.61
N ALA A 100 -8.27 -45.25 -4.25
CA ALA A 100 -9.13 -44.25 -4.87
C ALA A 100 -9.62 -43.22 -3.83
N SER A 101 -10.08 -43.67 -2.67
CA SER A 101 -10.50 -42.77 -1.57
C SER A 101 -9.35 -41.85 -1.11
N LYS A 102 -8.15 -42.40 -0.90
CA LYS A 102 -6.97 -41.61 -0.51
C LYS A 102 -6.59 -40.59 -1.58
N SER A 103 -6.59 -41.00 -2.85
CA SER A 103 -6.25 -40.14 -3.98
C SER A 103 -7.27 -39.01 -4.16
N ALA A 104 -8.57 -39.32 -4.07
CA ALA A 104 -9.65 -38.32 -4.07
C ALA A 104 -9.48 -37.29 -2.96
N GLY A 105 -9.14 -37.73 -1.74
CA GLY A 105 -8.86 -36.83 -0.62
C GLY A 105 -7.66 -35.90 -0.87
N SER A 106 -6.59 -36.41 -1.49
CA SER A 106 -5.43 -35.59 -1.87
C SER A 106 -5.78 -34.59 -2.98
N ALA A 107 -6.43 -35.05 -4.05
CA ALA A 107 -6.89 -34.21 -5.15
C ALA A 107 -7.80 -33.06 -4.66
N HIS A 108 -8.73 -33.37 -3.75
CA HIS A 108 -9.58 -32.35 -3.14
C HIS A 108 -8.78 -31.28 -2.38
N ARG A 109 -7.83 -31.70 -1.54
CA ARG A 109 -6.99 -30.78 -0.76
C ARG A 109 -6.14 -29.90 -1.66
N ASP A 110 -5.53 -30.47 -2.69
CA ASP A 110 -4.65 -29.72 -3.58
C ASP A 110 -5.45 -28.78 -4.49
N ALA A 111 -6.61 -29.20 -5.00
CA ALA A 111 -7.53 -28.31 -5.70
C ALA A 111 -8.02 -27.14 -4.83
N LYS A 112 -8.24 -27.37 -3.53
CA LYS A 112 -8.59 -26.30 -2.59
C LYS A 112 -7.42 -25.35 -2.35
N ARG A 113 -6.18 -25.86 -2.28
CA ARG A 113 -4.97 -25.04 -2.16
C ARG A 113 -4.76 -24.17 -3.40
N ALA A 114 -4.89 -24.74 -4.60
CA ALA A 114 -4.81 -24.00 -5.86
C ALA A 114 -5.83 -22.87 -5.93
N ARG A 115 -7.09 -23.14 -5.56
CA ARG A 115 -8.14 -22.10 -5.46
C ARG A 115 -7.76 -20.98 -4.49
N ARG A 116 -7.22 -21.31 -3.31
CA ARG A 116 -6.79 -20.31 -2.33
C ARG A 116 -5.61 -19.48 -2.84
N ALA A 117 -4.64 -20.09 -3.50
CA ALA A 117 -3.51 -19.38 -4.11
C ALA A 117 -4.01 -18.37 -5.15
N GLN A 118 -4.94 -18.79 -6.02
CA GLN A 118 -5.55 -17.91 -7.02
C GLN A 118 -6.28 -16.73 -6.37
N GLN A 119 -7.10 -16.99 -5.34
CA GLN A 119 -7.79 -15.94 -4.60
C GLN A 119 -6.83 -14.95 -3.94
N ASN A 120 -5.68 -15.42 -3.45
CA ASN A 120 -4.67 -14.55 -2.86
C ASN A 120 -4.00 -13.65 -3.91
N LEU A 121 -3.69 -14.18 -5.09
CA LEU A 121 -3.16 -13.40 -6.21
C LEU A 121 -4.17 -12.35 -6.71
N GLU A 122 -5.44 -12.72 -6.80
CA GLU A 122 -6.51 -11.79 -7.17
C GLU A 122 -6.67 -10.67 -6.14
N LYS A 123 -6.66 -11.00 -4.84
CA LYS A 123 -6.69 -10.00 -3.76
C LYS A 123 -5.49 -9.05 -3.83
N LEU A 124 -4.29 -9.58 -4.08
CA LEU A 124 -3.09 -8.77 -4.24
C LEU A 124 -3.24 -7.79 -5.42
N SER A 125 -3.74 -8.28 -6.55
CA SER A 125 -3.97 -7.46 -7.75
C SER A 125 -4.99 -6.34 -7.48
N LYS A 126 -6.09 -6.65 -6.78
CA LYS A 126 -7.08 -5.64 -6.35
C LYS A 126 -6.49 -4.61 -5.40
N ASN A 127 -5.63 -5.02 -4.46
CA ASN A 127 -4.96 -4.10 -3.55
C ASN A 127 -4.01 -3.15 -4.30
N ILE A 128 -3.27 -3.67 -5.27
CA ILE A 128 -2.40 -2.88 -6.17
C ILE A 128 -3.24 -1.85 -6.94
N GLU A 129 -4.36 -2.27 -7.55
CA GLU A 129 -5.24 -1.36 -8.28
C GLU A 129 -5.83 -0.28 -7.37
N SER A 130 -6.29 -0.67 -6.17
CA SER A 130 -6.81 0.26 -5.16
C SER A 130 -5.76 1.29 -4.73
N LEU A 131 -4.51 0.86 -4.52
CA LEU A 131 -3.41 1.75 -4.18
C LEU A 131 -3.03 2.67 -5.34
N LYS A 132 -3.04 2.19 -6.59
CA LYS A 132 -2.81 3.04 -7.77
C LYS A 132 -3.85 4.16 -7.87
N LYS A 133 -5.13 3.85 -7.66
CA LYS A 133 -6.21 4.86 -7.61
C LYS A 133 -5.97 5.89 -6.49
N LYS A 134 -5.67 5.41 -5.29
CA LYS A 134 -5.35 6.25 -4.13
C LYS A 134 -4.14 7.16 -4.36
N ILE A 135 -3.10 6.67 -5.04
CA ILE A 135 -1.93 7.48 -5.42
C ILE A 135 -2.36 8.56 -6.40
N ALA A 136 -3.13 8.22 -7.45
CA ALA A 136 -3.62 9.20 -8.41
C ALA A 136 -4.47 10.30 -7.75
N ASP A 137 -5.33 9.94 -6.79
CA ASP A 137 -6.12 10.89 -6.01
C ASP A 137 -5.22 11.85 -5.19
N ASP A 138 -4.18 11.31 -4.54
CA ASP A 138 -3.21 12.12 -3.78
C ASP A 138 -2.38 13.02 -4.71
N GLU A 139 -1.98 12.54 -5.90
CA GLU A 139 -1.26 13.34 -6.91
C GLU A 139 -2.14 14.49 -7.44
N SER A 140 -3.41 14.22 -7.72
CA SER A 140 -4.37 15.26 -8.12
C SER A 140 -4.59 16.29 -7.02
N LYS A 141 -4.67 15.85 -5.76
CA LYS A 141 -4.81 16.73 -4.61
C LYS A 141 -3.57 17.59 -4.40
N LEU A 142 -2.38 17.01 -4.56
CA LEU A 142 -1.11 17.72 -4.47
C LEU A 142 -1.00 18.80 -5.57
N ALA A 143 -1.34 18.45 -6.82
CA ALA A 143 -1.35 19.39 -7.93
C ALA A 143 -2.33 20.56 -7.69
N SER A 144 -3.51 20.26 -7.14
CA SER A 144 -4.51 21.28 -6.78
C SER A 144 -3.97 22.23 -5.72
N LEU A 145 -3.36 21.72 -4.64
CA LEU A 145 -2.77 22.51 -3.55
C LEU A 145 -1.59 23.37 -4.03
N GLN A 146 -0.76 22.85 -4.94
CA GLN A 146 0.37 23.59 -5.52
C GLN A 146 -0.09 24.69 -6.48
N SER A 147 -1.18 24.47 -7.23
CA SER A 147 -1.77 25.49 -8.11
C SER A 147 -2.42 26.63 -7.33
N SER A 148 -3.06 26.34 -6.19
CA SER A 148 -3.64 27.36 -5.31
C SER A 148 -2.60 28.17 -4.55
N GLY A 149 -1.40 27.61 -4.31
CA GLY A 149 -0.30 28.29 -3.62
C GLY A 149 0.60 29.14 -4.53
N SER A 150 0.56 28.94 -5.86
CA SER A 150 1.40 29.66 -6.84
C SER A 150 0.69 30.82 -7.56
N GLY A 151 -0.59 31.05 -7.25
CA GLY A 151 -1.47 31.99 -7.96
C GLY A 151 -1.87 33.26 -7.19
N LYS A 152 -1.13 33.63 -6.15
CA LYS A 152 -1.32 34.91 -5.44
C LYS A 152 -0.01 35.67 -5.31
#